data_AF-A0A967CVZ5-F1
#
_entry.id   AF-A0A967CVZ5-F1
#
_cell.length_a   1.000
_cell.length_b   1.000
_cell.length_c   1.000
_cell.angle_alpha   90.00
_cell.angle_beta   90.00
_cell.angle_gamma   90.00
#
_symmetry.space_group_name_H-M   'P 1'
#
loop_
_entity.id
_entity.type
_entity.pdbx_description
1 polymer ?
#
loop_
_entity_poly.entity_id
_entity_poly.type
_entity_poly.pdbx_seq_one_letter_code
_entity_poly.pdbx_strand_id
1 'polypeptide(L)'
;MRLCTIMSGGKAVVGVKMGDGKIVDLSKQMPRGPKSVVEILAGGKAVQAAVAKACAKPKAGAMVSEKSVKYLTPIPSPGKILCIGLNYRKHAEETGSPIPTYPVVFTRFNNTLVPHNGKMLSTTHSVQYDWEAELTIVIGKKCRNVPKEKALQVIGGYACFNDGSIRDWQRKSGGQFTLGKNFDGTGGFGPDIVTPDELPKGGAPLRIMTRVNGKVMQDSNTDDLIFDVPTARSRSRRSACCAT
;
A
#
# COMPACT_ATOMS: atom_id res chain seq x y z
N MET A 1 -13.66 5.36 3.59
CA MET A 1 -14.00 4.59 2.37
C MET A 1 -12.85 3.67 1.96
N ARG A 2 -13.16 2.59 1.22
CA ARG A 2 -12.18 1.60 0.72
C ARG A 2 -12.17 1.53 -0.80
N LEU A 3 -11.05 1.85 -1.41
CA LEU A 3 -10.87 2.01 -2.85
C LEU A 3 -9.98 0.90 -3.41
N CYS A 4 -10.43 0.19 -4.43
CA CYS A 4 -9.64 -0.83 -5.11
C CYS A 4 -9.61 -0.57 -6.62
N THR A 5 -8.72 -1.25 -7.33
CA THR A 5 -8.76 -1.31 -8.80
C THR A 5 -9.07 -2.74 -9.19
N ILE A 6 -10.08 -2.93 -10.04
CA ILE A 6 -10.55 -4.25 -10.49
C ILE A 6 -10.61 -4.29 -12.01
N MET A 7 -10.66 -5.51 -12.55
CA MET A 7 -11.00 -5.72 -13.95
C MET A 7 -12.51 -5.77 -14.15
N SER A 8 -13.02 -4.93 -15.04
CA SER A 8 -14.42 -4.94 -15.48
C SER A 8 -14.50 -4.69 -16.98
N GLY A 9 -15.17 -5.57 -17.73
CA GLY A 9 -15.30 -5.45 -19.19
C GLY A 9 -13.95 -5.32 -19.93
N GLY A 10 -12.90 -6.00 -19.45
CA GLY A 10 -11.55 -5.94 -20.01
C GLY A 10 -10.78 -4.65 -19.72
N LYS A 11 -11.31 -3.73 -18.90
CA LYS A 11 -10.66 -2.45 -18.53
C LYS A 11 -10.45 -2.32 -17.03
N ALA A 12 -9.32 -1.72 -16.65
CA ALA A 12 -9.03 -1.39 -15.26
C ALA A 12 -10.00 -0.30 -14.80
N VAL A 13 -10.76 -0.56 -13.75
CA VAL A 13 -11.76 0.37 -13.22
C VAL A 13 -11.62 0.49 -11.71
N VAL A 14 -12.04 1.64 -11.18
CA VAL A 14 -12.08 1.85 -9.75
C VAL A 14 -13.29 1.14 -9.16
N GLY A 15 -13.07 0.40 -8.09
CA GLY A 15 -14.09 -0.19 -7.25
C GLY A 15 -14.15 0.50 -5.88
N VAL A 16 -15.34 0.64 -5.32
CA VAL A 16 -15.55 1.03 -3.91
C VAL A 16 -16.11 -0.17 -3.18
N LYS A 17 -15.39 -0.67 -2.17
CA LYS A 17 -15.85 -1.80 -1.34
C LYS A 17 -16.89 -1.30 -0.34
N MET A 18 -18.01 -2.01 -0.26
CA MET A 18 -19.17 -1.62 0.54
C MET A 18 -19.20 -2.25 1.94
N GLY A 19 -18.33 -3.24 2.20
CA GLY A 19 -18.24 -3.95 3.49
C GLY A 19 -19.18 -5.15 3.61
N ASP A 20 -20.13 -5.33 2.68
CA ASP A 20 -21.05 -6.47 2.61
C ASP A 20 -20.57 -7.57 1.63
N GLY A 21 -19.27 -7.59 1.32
CA GLY A 21 -18.67 -8.49 0.34
C GLY A 21 -18.93 -8.09 -1.12
N LYS A 22 -19.34 -6.84 -1.36
CA LYS A 22 -19.60 -6.31 -2.70
C LYS A 22 -18.78 -5.05 -2.98
N ILE A 23 -18.53 -4.84 -4.26
CA ILE A 23 -17.86 -3.67 -4.82
C ILE A 23 -18.82 -2.95 -5.75
N VAL A 24 -18.83 -1.62 -5.67
CA VAL A 24 -19.43 -0.77 -6.71
C VAL A 24 -18.38 -0.43 -7.75
N ASP A 25 -18.60 -0.86 -8.99
CA ASP A 25 -17.81 -0.49 -10.18
C ASP A 25 -18.12 0.96 -10.56
N LEU A 26 -17.16 1.86 -10.33
CA LEU A 26 -17.34 3.29 -10.61
C LEU A 26 -17.47 3.61 -12.10
N SER A 27 -16.99 2.76 -13.00
CA SER A 27 -17.17 2.99 -14.44
C SER A 27 -18.65 2.94 -14.84
N LYS A 28 -19.44 2.10 -14.16
CA LYS A 28 -20.89 1.97 -14.34
C LYS A 28 -21.67 2.94 -13.45
N GLN A 29 -21.21 3.15 -12.22
CA GLN A 29 -21.87 4.05 -11.28
C GLN A 29 -21.74 5.52 -11.70
N MET A 30 -20.52 5.93 -12.03
CA MET A 30 -20.15 7.29 -12.39
C MET A 30 -19.36 7.32 -13.73
N PRO A 31 -20.02 7.12 -14.89
CA PRO A 31 -19.33 7.08 -16.18
C PRO A 31 -18.57 8.36 -16.54
N ARG A 32 -18.91 9.51 -15.95
CA ARG A 32 -18.19 10.79 -16.08
C ARG A 32 -17.41 11.20 -14.81
N GLY A 33 -17.31 10.30 -13.83
CA GLY A 33 -16.58 10.51 -12.59
C GLY A 33 -15.10 10.12 -12.69
N PRO A 34 -14.40 10.10 -11.54
CA PRO A 34 -12.99 9.74 -11.45
C PRO A 34 -12.68 8.37 -12.08
N LYS A 35 -11.53 8.27 -12.74
CA LYS A 35 -11.11 7.08 -13.50
C LYS A 35 -10.05 6.23 -12.78
N SER A 36 -9.47 6.75 -11.72
CA SER A 36 -8.42 6.09 -10.95
C SER A 36 -8.57 6.34 -9.45
N VAL A 37 -8.03 5.43 -8.63
CA VAL A 37 -7.93 5.65 -7.18
C VAL A 37 -7.15 6.92 -6.89
N VAL A 38 -6.11 7.17 -7.67
CA VAL A 38 -5.29 8.40 -7.67
C VAL A 38 -6.13 9.66 -7.76
N GLU A 39 -7.03 9.76 -8.74
CA GLU A 39 -7.90 10.94 -8.91
C GLU A 39 -8.82 11.16 -7.71
N ILE A 40 -9.34 10.09 -7.11
CA ILE A 40 -10.20 10.20 -5.92
C ILE A 40 -9.40 10.71 -4.72
N LEU A 41 -8.19 10.21 -4.52
CA LEU A 41 -7.31 10.65 -3.43
C LEU A 41 -6.85 12.09 -3.64
N ALA A 42 -6.44 12.45 -4.86
CA ALA A 42 -6.01 13.79 -5.25
C ALA A 42 -7.14 14.82 -5.18
N GLY A 43 -8.37 14.42 -5.51
CA GLY A 43 -9.58 15.24 -5.40
C GLY A 43 -10.01 15.53 -3.96
N GLY A 44 -9.42 14.86 -2.97
CA GLY A 44 -9.66 15.08 -1.55
C GLY A 44 -11.11 14.86 -1.11
N LYS A 45 -11.49 15.49 0.00
CA LYS A 45 -12.79 15.24 0.66
C LYS A 45 -14.00 15.47 -0.23
N ALA A 46 -13.95 16.46 -1.13
CA ALA A 46 -15.07 16.77 -2.01
C ALA A 46 -15.36 15.64 -3.01
N VAL A 47 -14.32 15.14 -3.70
CA VAL A 47 -14.45 14.02 -4.64
C VAL A 47 -14.80 12.73 -3.90
N GLN A 48 -14.17 12.47 -2.76
CA GLN A 48 -14.47 11.30 -1.92
C GLN A 48 -15.93 11.31 -1.45
N ALA A 49 -16.45 12.45 -1.00
CA ALA A 49 -17.86 12.58 -0.60
C ALA A 49 -18.83 12.38 -1.78
N ALA A 50 -18.50 12.89 -2.97
CA ALA A 50 -19.31 12.69 -4.17
C ALA A 50 -19.34 11.20 -4.58
N VAL A 51 -18.20 10.51 -4.52
CA VAL A 51 -18.09 9.07 -4.78
C VAL A 51 -18.89 8.28 -3.74
N ALA A 52 -18.73 8.57 -2.45
CA ALA A 52 -19.47 7.91 -1.37
C ALA A 52 -20.99 8.08 -1.55
N LYS A 53 -21.44 9.30 -1.84
CA LYS A 53 -22.86 9.61 -2.10
C LYS A 53 -23.40 8.83 -3.29
N ALA A 54 -22.62 8.72 -4.37
CA ALA A 54 -23.02 7.92 -5.52
C ALA A 54 -23.10 6.42 -5.18
N CYS A 55 -22.13 5.88 -4.45
CA CYS A 55 -22.10 4.47 -4.06
C CYS A 55 -23.18 4.08 -3.03
N ALA A 56 -23.75 5.04 -2.31
CA ALA A 56 -24.87 4.78 -1.39
C ALA A 56 -26.16 4.32 -2.10
N LYS A 57 -26.29 4.58 -3.41
CA LYS A 57 -27.40 4.10 -4.25
C LYS A 57 -26.86 3.51 -5.55
N PRO A 58 -26.34 2.26 -5.53
CA PRO A 58 -25.77 1.64 -6.72
C PRO A 58 -26.79 1.48 -7.84
N LYS A 59 -26.40 1.81 -9.08
CA LYS A 59 -27.19 1.57 -10.27
C LYS A 59 -27.27 0.07 -10.57
N ALA A 60 -28.33 -0.34 -11.26
CA ALA A 60 -28.44 -1.71 -11.76
C ALA A 60 -27.19 -2.12 -12.54
N GLY A 61 -26.62 -3.28 -12.21
CA GLY A 61 -25.41 -3.82 -12.86
C GLY A 61 -24.07 -3.18 -12.45
N ALA A 62 -24.06 -2.17 -11.58
CA ALA A 62 -22.84 -1.56 -11.05
C ALA A 62 -22.21 -2.32 -9.88
N MET A 63 -22.95 -3.24 -9.25
CA MET A 63 -22.45 -4.04 -8.13
C MET A 63 -21.86 -5.36 -8.62
N VAL A 64 -20.71 -5.71 -8.08
CA VAL A 64 -20.00 -6.98 -8.33
C VAL A 64 -19.56 -7.60 -7.01
N SER A 65 -19.36 -8.92 -6.98
CA SER A 65 -18.93 -9.64 -5.77
C SER A 65 -17.42 -9.49 -5.55
N GLU A 66 -17.00 -9.20 -4.31
CA GLU A 66 -15.57 -9.16 -3.93
C GLU A 66 -14.84 -10.48 -4.19
N LYS A 67 -15.58 -11.60 -4.18
CA LYS A 67 -15.01 -12.95 -4.37
C LYS A 67 -14.76 -13.31 -5.83
N SER A 68 -15.47 -12.69 -6.77
CA SER A 68 -15.42 -13.06 -8.20
C SER A 68 -14.66 -12.05 -9.05
N VAL A 69 -14.37 -10.86 -8.52
CA VAL A 69 -13.59 -9.85 -9.27
C VAL A 69 -12.13 -10.25 -9.36
N LYS A 70 -11.52 -9.93 -10.50
CA LYS A 70 -10.07 -9.94 -10.64
C LYS A 70 -9.52 -8.59 -10.17
N TYR A 71 -8.80 -8.60 -9.06
CA TYR A 71 -8.11 -7.42 -8.55
C TYR A 71 -6.89 -7.06 -9.42
N LEU A 72 -6.67 -5.77 -9.55
CA LEU A 72 -5.38 -5.18 -9.89
C LEU A 72 -4.81 -4.54 -8.62
N THR A 73 -3.57 -4.08 -8.65
CA THR A 73 -3.05 -3.29 -7.54
C THR A 73 -3.84 -1.98 -7.45
N PRO A 74 -4.12 -1.46 -6.24
CA PRO A 74 -4.95 -0.27 -6.09
C PRO A 74 -4.44 0.93 -6.91
N ILE A 75 -3.11 1.07 -7.03
CA ILE A 75 -2.44 2.00 -7.92
C ILE A 75 -1.54 1.18 -8.85
N PRO A 76 -1.92 0.96 -10.13
CA PRO A 76 -1.17 0.10 -11.06
C PRO A 76 0.23 0.59 -11.40
N SER A 77 0.43 1.90 -11.45
CA SER A 77 1.70 2.51 -11.85
C SER A 77 2.02 3.71 -10.97
N PRO A 78 2.38 3.51 -9.70
CA PRO A 78 2.80 4.62 -8.85
C PRO A 78 4.07 5.27 -9.43
N GLY A 79 4.17 6.59 -9.36
CA GLY A 79 5.34 7.35 -9.76
C GLY A 79 6.53 7.15 -8.81
N LYS A 80 6.30 6.84 -7.53
CA LYS A 80 7.36 6.59 -6.53
C LYS A 80 6.93 5.56 -5.48
N ILE A 81 7.79 4.58 -5.20
CA ILE A 81 7.63 3.63 -4.10
C ILE A 81 8.85 3.71 -3.19
N LEU A 82 8.69 4.31 -2.01
CA LEU A 82 9.74 4.43 -1.01
C LEU A 82 9.46 3.46 0.14
N CYS A 83 10.43 2.61 0.44
CA CYS A 83 10.36 1.61 1.49
C CYS A 83 11.25 2.04 2.66
N ILE A 84 10.85 1.70 3.88
CA ILE A 84 11.58 2.02 5.11
C ILE A 84 12.04 0.73 5.75
N GLY A 85 13.36 0.48 5.74
CA GLY A 85 13.95 -0.67 6.41
C GLY A 85 14.08 -0.45 7.91
N LEU A 86 14.08 -1.56 8.67
CA LEU A 86 14.34 -1.58 10.12
C LEU A 86 13.43 -0.61 10.91
N ASN A 87 12.13 -0.56 10.58
CA ASN A 87 11.21 0.40 11.18
C ASN A 87 10.31 -0.17 12.28
N TYR A 88 10.36 -1.48 12.54
CA TYR A 88 9.72 -2.10 13.71
C TYR A 88 10.80 -2.43 14.74
N ARG A 89 10.62 -1.98 15.98
CA ARG A 89 11.63 -2.16 17.04
C ARG A 89 11.89 -3.64 17.28
N LYS A 90 10.84 -4.45 17.40
CA LYS A 90 10.99 -5.90 17.61
C LYS A 90 11.77 -6.56 16.48
N HIS A 91 11.54 -6.14 15.23
CA HIS A 91 12.27 -6.67 14.08
C HIS A 91 13.76 -6.25 14.08
N ALA A 92 14.06 -5.01 14.50
CA ALA A 92 15.44 -4.58 14.68
C ALA A 92 16.15 -5.42 15.76
N GLU A 93 15.46 -5.70 16.88
CA GLU A 93 15.97 -6.53 17.97
C GLU A 93 16.18 -8.00 17.53
N GLU A 94 15.22 -8.60 16.83
CA GLU A 94 15.30 -9.97 16.29
C GLU A 94 16.49 -10.18 15.35
N THR A 95 16.81 -9.17 14.54
CA THR A 95 17.92 -9.23 13.59
C THR A 95 19.28 -8.85 14.20
N GLY A 96 19.30 -8.44 15.47
CA GLY A 96 20.50 -7.91 16.14
C GLY A 96 20.99 -6.59 15.54
N SER A 97 20.13 -5.87 14.81
CA SER A 97 20.47 -4.61 14.15
C SER A 97 20.43 -3.46 15.16
N PRO A 98 21.37 -2.50 15.11
CA PRO A 98 21.26 -1.30 15.91
C PRO A 98 20.00 -0.51 15.53
N ILE A 99 19.30 0.03 16.52
CA ILE A 99 18.10 0.84 16.28
C ILE A 99 18.51 2.07 15.47
N PRO A 100 17.96 2.26 14.25
CA PRO A 100 18.36 3.37 13.40
C PRO A 100 17.98 4.73 14.02
N THR A 101 18.87 5.72 13.90
CA THR A 101 18.59 7.11 14.30
C THR A 101 17.97 7.93 13.18
N TYR A 102 18.06 7.45 11.93
CA TYR A 102 17.43 7.99 10.71
C TYR A 102 16.83 6.85 9.86
N PRO A 103 15.71 7.10 9.13
CA PRO A 103 15.08 6.07 8.31
C PRO A 103 16.03 5.51 7.25
N VAL A 104 16.13 4.18 7.18
CA VAL A 104 16.82 3.50 6.08
C VAL A 104 15.88 3.45 4.89
N VAL A 105 16.14 4.26 3.87
CA VAL A 105 15.24 4.40 2.72
C VAL A 105 15.81 3.65 1.52
N PHE A 106 14.98 2.83 0.88
CA PHE A 106 15.25 2.21 -0.41
C PHE A 106 14.01 2.31 -1.31
N THR A 107 14.12 1.87 -2.56
CA THR A 107 13.03 1.96 -3.54
C THR A 107 12.58 0.58 -4.00
N ARG A 108 11.31 0.50 -4.39
CA ARG A 108 10.81 -0.57 -5.26
C ARG A 108 10.36 0.00 -6.61
N PHE A 109 10.27 -0.87 -7.61
CA PHE A 109 9.80 -0.53 -8.95
C PHE A 109 8.45 -1.20 -9.27
N ASN A 110 7.74 -0.65 -10.26
CA ASN A 110 6.35 -1.02 -10.56
C ASN A 110 6.21 -2.47 -11.05
N ASN A 111 7.19 -2.99 -11.79
CA ASN A 111 7.27 -4.39 -12.24
C ASN A 111 7.30 -5.40 -11.08
N THR A 112 7.65 -4.95 -9.88
CA THR A 112 7.69 -5.83 -8.71
C THR A 112 6.29 -6.08 -8.11
N LEU A 113 5.29 -5.26 -8.45
CA LEU A 113 4.00 -5.23 -7.76
C LEU A 113 3.10 -6.42 -8.14
N VAL A 114 2.42 -7.00 -7.16
CA VAL A 114 1.48 -8.12 -7.32
C VAL A 114 0.13 -7.75 -6.70
N PRO A 115 -0.99 -7.93 -7.44
CA PRO A 115 -2.31 -7.64 -6.92
C PRO A 115 -2.75 -8.67 -5.88
N HIS A 116 -3.83 -8.36 -5.15
CA HIS A 116 -4.48 -9.32 -4.26
C HIS A 116 -4.87 -10.62 -5.01
N ASN A 117 -4.59 -11.76 -4.39
CA ASN A 117 -4.70 -13.12 -4.97
C ASN A 117 -3.89 -13.32 -6.27
N GLY A 118 -2.98 -12.41 -6.59
CA GLY A 118 -2.00 -12.58 -7.65
C GLY A 118 -0.96 -13.64 -7.29
N LYS A 119 -0.28 -14.17 -8.31
CA LYS A 119 0.81 -15.11 -8.14
C LYS A 119 2.11 -14.33 -7.95
N MET A 120 2.76 -14.48 -6.81
CA MET A 120 4.14 -14.03 -6.64
C MET A 120 5.07 -14.94 -7.42
N LEU A 121 6.02 -14.36 -8.14
CA LEU A 121 6.97 -15.13 -8.95
C LEU A 121 8.05 -15.71 -8.03
N SER A 122 8.24 -17.02 -8.14
CA SER A 122 9.43 -17.66 -7.58
C SER A 122 10.61 -17.46 -8.53
N THR A 123 11.82 -17.40 -7.97
CA THR A 123 13.06 -17.32 -8.73
C THR A 123 13.83 -18.62 -8.59
N THR A 124 14.41 -19.12 -9.68
CA THR A 124 15.36 -20.25 -9.63
C THR A 124 16.75 -19.80 -9.15
N HIS A 125 17.01 -18.49 -9.07
CA HIS A 125 18.30 -17.92 -8.71
C HIS A 125 18.55 -17.82 -7.19
N SER A 126 17.55 -18.14 -6.37
CA SER A 126 17.69 -18.15 -4.91
C SER A 126 16.57 -18.95 -4.25
N VAL A 127 16.90 -19.60 -3.14
CA VAL A 127 15.95 -20.26 -2.24
C VAL A 127 15.69 -19.44 -0.97
N GLN A 128 16.38 -18.31 -0.78
CA GLN A 128 16.26 -17.46 0.42
C GLN A 128 15.21 -16.37 0.22
N TYR A 129 13.99 -16.81 -0.11
CA TYR A 129 12.84 -15.91 -0.20
C TYR A 129 12.25 -15.68 1.19
N ASP A 130 11.92 -14.43 1.48
CA ASP A 130 11.37 -14.00 2.76
C ASP A 130 10.21 -13.02 2.56
N TRP A 131 9.30 -12.99 3.53
CA TRP A 131 8.11 -12.14 3.54
C TRP A 131 8.26 -11.03 4.57
N GLU A 132 7.59 -9.91 4.35
CA GLU A 132 7.56 -8.78 5.29
C GLU A 132 6.19 -8.13 5.20
N ALA A 133 5.34 -8.29 6.21
CA ALA A 133 4.08 -7.56 6.23
C ALA A 133 4.33 -6.11 6.64
N GLU A 134 3.90 -5.19 5.79
CA GLU A 134 4.15 -3.76 5.91
C GLU A 134 2.87 -2.93 5.81
N LEU A 135 2.83 -1.83 6.59
CA LEU A 135 1.82 -0.78 6.44
C LEU A 135 2.25 0.15 5.31
N THR A 136 1.46 0.23 4.25
CA THR A 136 1.68 1.22 3.18
C THR A 136 0.95 2.51 3.47
N ILE A 137 1.64 3.63 3.28
CA ILE A 137 1.07 4.98 3.32
C ILE A 137 0.95 5.48 1.87
N VAL A 138 -0.26 5.84 1.47
CA VAL A 138 -0.52 6.41 0.15
C VAL A 138 -0.63 7.92 0.25
N ILE A 139 0.19 8.64 -0.50
CA ILE A 139 0.18 10.11 -0.53
C ILE A 139 -0.95 10.58 -1.46
N GLY A 140 -1.95 11.24 -0.88
CA GLY A 140 -3.12 11.73 -1.61
C GLY A 140 -2.94 13.12 -2.21
N LYS A 141 -1.95 13.90 -1.77
CA LYS A 141 -1.71 15.26 -2.26
C LYS A 141 -0.25 15.48 -2.62
N LYS A 142 -0.01 16.14 -3.76
CA LYS A 142 1.33 16.60 -4.12
C LYS A 142 1.88 17.47 -2.99
N CYS A 143 3.08 17.17 -2.52
CA CYS A 143 3.63 17.83 -1.35
C CYS A 143 5.16 17.82 -1.34
N ARG A 144 5.76 18.84 -0.75
CA ARG A 144 7.22 19.00 -0.62
C ARG A 144 7.50 19.69 0.71
N ASN A 145 8.58 19.31 1.40
CA ASN A 145 8.97 19.97 2.66
C ASN A 145 7.85 20.01 3.72
N VAL A 146 7.04 18.95 3.81
CA VAL A 146 5.90 18.89 4.77
C VAL A 146 6.44 18.78 6.20
N PRO A 147 6.09 19.70 7.12
CA PRO A 147 6.49 19.61 8.52
C PRO A 147 5.73 18.47 9.22
N LYS A 148 6.30 17.93 10.30
CA LYS A 148 5.77 16.72 10.99
C LYS A 148 4.31 16.91 11.40
N GLU A 149 3.96 18.09 11.88
CA GLU A 149 2.63 18.44 12.40
C GLU A 149 1.56 18.45 11.31
N LYS A 150 1.97 18.62 10.04
CA LYS A 150 1.08 18.61 8.86
C LYS A 150 1.17 17.31 8.07
N ALA A 151 2.00 16.34 8.47
CA ALA A 151 2.26 15.12 7.73
C ALA A 151 0.99 14.30 7.45
N LEU A 152 0.08 14.21 8.42
CA LEU A 152 -1.16 13.44 8.25
C LEU A 152 -2.12 14.07 7.22
N GLN A 153 -2.00 15.37 6.95
CA GLN A 153 -2.92 16.09 6.05
C GLN A 153 -2.69 15.77 4.56
N VAL A 154 -1.55 15.15 4.23
CA VAL A 154 -1.19 14.76 2.85
C VAL A 154 -1.41 13.27 2.58
N ILE A 155 -1.78 12.50 3.60
CA ILE A 155 -2.06 11.07 3.47
C ILE A 155 -3.44 10.90 2.86
N GLY A 156 -3.50 10.19 1.73
CA GLY A 156 -4.74 9.82 1.05
C GLY A 156 -5.34 8.52 1.60
N GLY A 157 -4.51 7.61 2.10
CA GLY A 157 -4.98 6.38 2.71
C GLY A 157 -3.84 5.42 3.05
N TYR A 158 -4.25 4.22 3.43
CA TYR A 158 -3.38 3.14 3.89
C TYR A 158 -3.73 1.85 3.18
N ALA A 159 -2.76 0.95 3.03
CA ALA A 159 -2.97 -0.36 2.43
C ALA A 159 -2.02 -1.40 3.04
N CYS A 160 -2.29 -2.68 2.81
CA CYS A 160 -1.33 -3.73 3.15
C CYS A 160 -0.29 -3.88 2.03
N PHE A 161 0.93 -4.21 2.43
CA PHE A 161 2.00 -4.59 1.51
C PHE A 161 2.77 -5.81 2.02
N ASN A 162 3.23 -6.64 1.10
CA ASN A 162 4.19 -7.70 1.38
C ASN A 162 5.51 -7.34 0.67
N ASP A 163 6.52 -6.94 1.43
CA ASP A 163 7.84 -6.56 0.91
C ASP A 163 8.75 -7.78 0.71
N GLY A 164 8.36 -8.62 -0.27
CA GLY A 164 9.06 -9.84 -0.59
C GLY A 164 10.54 -9.60 -0.90
N SER A 165 11.39 -10.41 -0.26
CA SER A 165 12.82 -10.19 -0.17
C SER A 165 13.60 -11.44 -0.55
N ILE A 166 14.59 -11.28 -1.43
CA ILE A 166 15.53 -12.34 -1.79
C ILE A 166 16.81 -12.06 -1.01
N ARG A 167 16.96 -12.70 0.15
CA ARG A 167 17.89 -12.28 1.21
C ARG A 167 19.35 -12.42 0.84
N ASP A 168 19.73 -13.45 0.10
CA ASP A 168 21.12 -13.61 -0.35
C ASP A 168 21.52 -12.50 -1.33
N TRP A 169 20.63 -12.11 -2.25
CA TRP A 169 20.84 -10.98 -3.15
C TRP A 169 20.88 -9.64 -2.38
N GLN A 170 20.00 -9.47 -1.39
CA GLN A 170 20.02 -8.29 -0.50
C GLN A 170 21.33 -8.15 0.28
N ARG A 171 21.93 -9.26 0.72
CA ARG A 171 23.20 -9.26 1.48
C ARG A 171 24.41 -9.07 0.57
N LYS A 172 24.38 -9.58 -0.66
CA LYS A 172 25.46 -9.45 -1.65
C LYS A 172 25.62 -8.01 -2.16
N SER A 173 24.59 -7.16 -2.05
CA SER A 173 24.58 -5.80 -2.60
C SER A 173 25.25 -4.72 -1.73
N GLY A 174 26.28 -5.08 -0.95
CA GLY A 174 27.13 -4.10 -0.25
C GLY A 174 26.38 -3.16 0.69
N GLY A 175 25.35 -3.67 1.37
CA GLY A 175 24.49 -2.90 2.28
C GLY A 175 23.32 -2.15 1.61
N GLN A 176 23.18 -2.21 0.28
CA GLN A 176 22.00 -1.68 -0.42
C GLN A 176 20.89 -2.72 -0.46
N PHE A 177 19.65 -2.36 -0.12
CA PHE A 177 18.54 -3.33 -0.10
C PHE A 177 17.89 -3.54 -1.47
N THR A 178 18.03 -2.57 -2.38
CA THR A 178 17.31 -2.49 -3.66
C THR A 178 17.38 -3.79 -4.46
N LEU A 179 18.55 -4.43 -4.56
CA LEU A 179 18.74 -5.60 -5.41
C LEU A 179 17.88 -6.80 -4.97
N GLY A 180 17.91 -7.14 -3.67
CA GLY A 180 17.09 -8.23 -3.14
C GLY A 180 15.59 -7.89 -3.01
N LYS A 181 15.23 -6.61 -3.15
CA LYS A 181 13.86 -6.09 -3.02
C LYS A 181 13.17 -5.81 -4.36
N ASN A 182 13.83 -6.06 -5.50
CA ASN A 182 13.31 -5.67 -6.82
C ASN A 182 13.24 -6.79 -7.85
N PHE A 183 13.12 -8.04 -7.41
CA PHE A 183 12.72 -9.13 -8.30
C PHE A 183 11.27 -8.93 -8.76
N ASP A 184 10.99 -9.24 -10.03
CA ASP A 184 9.66 -9.11 -10.62
C ASP A 184 8.61 -9.89 -9.84
N GLY A 185 7.44 -9.30 -9.64
CA GLY A 185 6.31 -9.98 -8.99
C GLY A 185 6.57 -10.46 -7.56
N THR A 186 7.27 -9.67 -6.73
CA THR A 186 7.57 -10.02 -5.32
C THR A 186 6.99 -9.04 -4.29
N GLY A 187 6.34 -7.96 -4.72
CA GLY A 187 5.77 -6.91 -3.87
C GLY A 187 4.25 -6.96 -3.84
N GLY A 188 3.65 -7.68 -2.90
CA GLY A 188 2.19 -7.76 -2.80
C GLY A 188 1.60 -6.42 -2.36
N PHE A 189 0.61 -5.87 -3.08
CA PHE A 189 0.01 -4.56 -2.78
C PHE A 189 -1.52 -4.57 -2.92
N GLY A 190 -2.23 -4.26 -1.83
CA GLY A 190 -3.69 -4.18 -1.78
C GLY A 190 -4.30 -4.93 -0.60
N PRO A 191 -5.55 -5.42 -0.69
CA PRO A 191 -6.46 -5.39 -1.86
C PRO A 191 -7.05 -4.02 -2.17
N ASP A 192 -7.08 -3.13 -1.18
CA ASP A 192 -7.71 -1.82 -1.23
C ASP A 192 -6.82 -0.77 -0.55
N ILE A 193 -7.13 0.49 -0.81
CA ILE A 193 -6.66 1.64 -0.06
C ILE A 193 -7.81 2.10 0.84
N VAL A 194 -7.56 2.12 2.14
CA VAL A 194 -8.50 2.58 3.17
C VAL A 194 -8.20 4.03 3.49
N THR A 195 -9.20 4.91 3.43
CA THR A 195 -9.01 6.33 3.75
C THR A 195 -8.81 6.56 5.26
N PRO A 196 -8.12 7.63 5.68
CA PRO A 196 -7.71 7.82 7.08
C PRO A 196 -8.86 7.90 8.09
N ASP A 197 -10.07 8.27 7.66
CA ASP A 197 -11.27 8.35 8.51
C ASP A 197 -11.78 6.98 9.00
N GLU A 198 -11.38 5.87 8.36
CA GLU A 198 -11.75 4.51 8.77
C GLU A 198 -10.73 3.87 9.74
N LEU A 199 -9.60 4.51 10.02
CA LEU A 199 -8.51 3.93 10.80
C LEU A 199 -8.14 4.83 11.99
N PRO A 200 -7.47 4.27 13.01
CA PRO A 200 -6.84 5.06 14.06
C PRO A 200 -5.94 6.15 13.48
N LYS A 201 -5.84 7.29 14.19
CA LYS A 201 -5.09 8.45 13.72
C LYS A 201 -3.65 8.06 13.38
N GLY A 202 -3.25 8.30 12.12
CA GLY A 202 -1.90 7.96 11.66
C GLY A 202 -1.70 6.49 11.26
N GLY A 203 -2.73 5.66 11.31
CA GLY A 203 -2.63 4.22 11.02
C GLY A 203 -2.07 3.40 12.19
N ALA A 204 -2.19 3.90 13.42
CA ALA A 204 -1.75 3.20 14.62
C ALA A 204 -2.67 3.46 15.83
N PRO A 205 -2.94 2.46 16.69
CA PRO A 205 -2.43 1.09 16.63
C PRO A 205 -3.23 0.22 15.63
N LEU A 206 -2.54 -0.61 14.86
CA LEU A 206 -3.11 -1.62 13.97
C LEU A 206 -2.28 -2.89 14.07
N ARG A 207 -2.93 -4.04 14.31
CA ARG A 207 -2.26 -5.34 14.26
C ARG A 207 -1.82 -5.64 12.82
N ILE A 208 -0.59 -6.09 12.65
CA ILE A 208 0.00 -6.49 11.37
C ILE A 208 0.53 -7.91 11.47
N MET A 209 0.23 -8.73 10.45
CA MET A 209 0.51 -10.17 10.51
C MET A 209 0.79 -10.76 9.14
N THR A 210 1.78 -11.65 9.07
CA THR A 210 2.01 -12.51 7.91
C THR A 210 1.68 -13.95 8.26
N ARG A 211 0.97 -14.63 7.36
CA ARG A 211 0.73 -16.08 7.43
C ARG A 211 1.24 -16.76 6.18
N VAL A 212 1.90 -17.90 6.36
CA VAL A 212 2.36 -18.77 5.28
C VAL A 212 1.75 -20.15 5.49
N ASN A 213 0.95 -20.62 4.53
CA ASN A 213 0.21 -21.87 4.64
C ASN A 213 -0.60 -21.99 5.95
N GLY A 214 -1.23 -20.88 6.35
CA GLY A 214 -2.02 -20.80 7.59
C GLY A 214 -1.21 -20.58 8.88
N LYS A 215 0.10 -20.83 8.87
CA LYS A 215 0.97 -20.62 10.04
C LYS A 215 1.35 -19.14 10.17
N VAL A 216 1.24 -18.60 11.38
CA VAL A 216 1.68 -17.23 11.69
C VAL A 216 3.21 -17.19 11.69
N MET A 217 3.76 -16.27 10.89
CA MET A 217 5.22 -16.09 10.74
C MET A 217 5.68 -14.71 11.23
N GLN A 218 4.80 -13.72 11.22
CA GLN A 218 5.01 -12.38 11.77
C GLN A 218 3.71 -11.96 12.45
N ASP A 219 3.79 -11.38 13.65
CA ASP A 219 2.65 -10.84 14.40
C ASP A 219 3.11 -9.66 15.25
N SER A 220 2.73 -8.45 14.85
CA SER A 220 3.16 -7.21 15.50
C SER A 220 2.04 -6.17 15.45
N ASN A 221 2.37 -4.93 15.79
CA ASN A 221 1.45 -3.80 15.78
C ASN A 221 2.19 -2.54 15.29
N THR A 222 1.48 -1.66 14.57
CA THR A 222 2.03 -0.41 14.03
C THR A 222 2.37 0.63 15.10
N ASP A 223 2.04 0.40 16.37
CA ASP A 223 2.59 1.16 17.51
C ASP A 223 4.06 0.82 17.82
N ASP A 224 4.58 -0.29 17.31
CA ASP A 224 5.99 -0.70 17.41
C ASP A 224 6.91 0.01 16.38
N LEU A 225 6.35 0.94 15.59
CA LEU A 225 7.11 1.72 14.61
C LEU A 225 8.12 2.64 15.30
N ILE A 226 9.41 2.50 14.96
CA ILE A 226 10.49 3.38 15.42
C ILE A 226 10.27 4.81 14.87
N PHE A 227 9.97 4.91 13.58
CA PHE A 227 9.55 6.14 12.92
C PHE A 227 8.06 6.04 12.58
N ASP A 228 7.22 6.64 13.43
CA ASP A 228 5.79 6.81 13.17
C ASP A 228 5.55 7.49 11.80
N VAL A 229 4.32 7.37 11.30
CA VAL A 229 3.94 7.91 9.99
C VAL A 229 4.30 9.40 9.81
N PRO A 230 4.01 10.30 10.78
CA PRO A 230 4.48 11.68 10.72
C PRO A 230 6.01 11.84 10.66
N THR A 231 6.76 11.05 11.41
CA THR A 231 8.22 11.10 11.49
C THR A 231 8.85 10.60 10.20
N ALA A 232 8.42 9.43 9.69
CA ALA A 232 8.88 8.91 8.40
C ALA A 232 8.60 9.90 7.25
N ARG A 233 7.42 10.53 7.25
CA ARG A 233 7.07 11.55 6.24
C ARG A 233 7.91 12.82 6.36
N SER A 234 8.11 13.33 7.56
CA SER A 234 8.88 14.57 7.78
C SER A 234 10.36 14.39 7.48
N ARG A 235 10.91 13.19 7.64
CA ARG A 235 12.33 12.90 7.36
C ARG A 235 12.61 12.63 5.88
N SER A 236 11.61 12.19 5.12
CA SER A 236 11.65 12.09 3.65
C SER A 236 11.34 13.40 2.90
N ARG A 237 11.24 14.54 3.61
CA ARG A 237 10.74 15.84 3.11
C ARG A 237 11.51 16.46 1.94
N ARG A 238 12.79 16.11 1.76
CA ARG A 238 13.69 16.66 0.73
C ARG A 238 13.66 15.88 -0.60
N SER A 239 13.18 14.64 -0.58
CA SER A 239 12.89 13.87 -1.80
C SER A 239 11.55 14.34 -2.33
N ALA A 240 11.52 14.93 -3.53
CA ALA A 240 10.29 15.49 -4.12
C ALA A 240 9.16 14.44 -4.09
N CYS A 241 8.06 14.69 -3.39
CA CYS A 241 6.89 13.82 -3.40
C CYS A 241 6.06 14.21 -4.63
N CYS A 242 6.28 13.52 -5.75
CA CYS A 242 5.31 13.53 -6.83
C CYS A 242 4.14 12.70 -6.33
N ALA A 243 2.93 13.27 -6.37
CA ALA A 243 1.72 12.52 -6.06
C ALA A 243 1.67 11.27 -6.94
N THR A 244 1.24 10.17 -6.32
CA THR A 244 0.86 8.89 -6.92
C THR A 244 1.80 8.30 -7.93
#